data_AF-A0A2P7S3W8-F1
#
_entry.id   AF-A0A2P7S3W8-F1
#
_cell.length_a   1.000
_cell.length_b   1.000
_cell.length_c   1.000
_cell.angle_alpha   90.00
_cell.angle_beta   90.00
_cell.angle_gamma   90.00
#
_symmetry.space_group_name_H-M   'P 1'
#
loop_
_entity.id
_entity.type
_entity.pdbx_description
1 polymer ?
#
loop_
_entity_poly.entity_id
_entity_poly.type
_entity_poly.pdbx_seq_one_letter_code
_entity_poly.pdbx_strand_id
1 'polypeptide(L)'
;MSQAYMSPDHFVHWATIEGFATKGGNIRLNKYMSASDSNGGSYTSQDLMNQLKGVMTRLGSTPPFKNYVRMFTGQGDINDFITLWNWMYDHLDEMRKLKIQTYSVRNNGDGTFTKIPGKILDLATVFKPSRPFPEAMAELVDNACFGWDCIGFVSQYLVTISHLDQYQTWKSDQYLTLGKFDPIKTLEDILPCCVIVFGDWHIVLVDGVDWIAYDDNTKTLSAKVSVSQSYTGGPHTRRDKILTQTRFGNGWSEINQTGVLDVAAKCRVGKNAAIEIRFPPYVAAD
;
A
#
# COMPACT_ATOMS: atom_id res chain seq x y z
N MET A 1 20.41 12.26 17.37
CA MET A 1 20.03 10.85 17.58
C MET A 1 20.09 10.17 16.23
N SER A 2 20.72 9.00 16.12
CA SER A 2 20.68 8.21 14.88
C SER A 2 19.27 7.67 14.68
N GLN A 3 18.62 8.06 13.59
CA GLN A 3 17.32 7.51 13.21
C GLN A 3 17.50 6.01 12.95
N ALA A 4 16.66 5.17 13.55
CA ALA A 4 16.71 3.73 13.34
C ALA A 4 16.39 3.44 11.86
N TYR A 5 17.31 2.77 11.16
CA TYR A 5 17.11 2.39 9.77
C TYR A 5 16.04 1.28 9.68
N MET A 6 14.94 1.58 8.99
CA MET A 6 13.87 0.63 8.70
C MET A 6 13.92 0.29 7.20
N SER A 7 14.22 -0.96 6.87
CA SER A 7 14.11 -1.45 5.49
C SER A 7 12.64 -1.59 5.07
N PRO A 8 12.35 -1.67 3.76
CA PRO A 8 10.99 -1.92 3.28
C PRO A 8 10.40 -3.25 3.78
N ASP A 9 11.15 -4.34 3.90
CA ASP A 9 10.68 -5.59 4.51
C ASP A 9 10.42 -5.46 6.01
N HIS A 10 11.26 -4.72 6.77
CA HIS A 10 10.95 -4.42 8.18
C HIS A 10 9.65 -3.62 8.33
N PHE A 11 9.36 -2.68 7.41
CA PHE A 11 8.08 -1.96 7.41
C PHE A 11 6.89 -2.86 7.05
N VAL A 12 7.05 -3.79 6.11
CA VAL A 12 6.05 -4.85 5.83
C VAL A 12 5.81 -5.70 7.08
N HIS A 13 6.87 -6.15 7.76
CA HIS A 13 6.78 -6.97 8.96
C HIS A 13 6.06 -6.24 10.09
N TRP A 14 6.43 -4.98 10.34
CA TRP A 14 5.79 -4.12 11.32
C TRP A 14 4.29 -3.94 11.01
N ALA A 15 3.95 -3.58 9.77
CA ALA A 15 2.56 -3.34 9.37
C ALA A 15 1.68 -4.60 9.40
N THR A 16 2.24 -5.79 9.09
CA THR A 16 1.43 -7.00 8.81
C THR A 16 1.54 -8.12 9.86
N ILE A 17 2.62 -8.16 10.66
CA ILE A 17 2.84 -9.22 11.65
C ILE A 17 2.88 -8.65 13.08
N GLU A 18 3.65 -7.59 13.32
CA GLU A 18 3.71 -6.97 14.66
C GLU A 18 2.45 -6.13 14.96
N GLY A 19 2.00 -5.35 13.97
CA GLY A 19 0.86 -4.45 14.05
C GLY A 19 1.17 -3.11 14.72
N PHE A 20 0.34 -2.10 14.42
CA PHE A 20 0.42 -0.77 15.01
C PHE A 20 -0.15 -0.77 16.42
N ALA A 21 0.60 -0.22 17.39
CA ALA A 21 0.18 -0.18 18.79
C ALA A 21 -1.04 0.73 19.00
N THR A 22 -2.07 0.21 19.67
CA THR A 22 -3.27 0.95 20.10
C THR A 22 -3.60 0.65 21.56
N LYS A 23 -4.54 1.41 22.15
CA LYS A 23 -5.09 1.16 23.49
C LYS A 23 -5.60 -0.27 23.69
N GLY A 24 -6.13 -0.89 22.63
CA GLY A 24 -6.64 -2.26 22.65
C GLY A 24 -5.62 -3.33 22.26
N GLY A 25 -4.35 -2.98 22.04
CA GLY A 25 -3.31 -3.88 21.53
C GLY A 25 -2.91 -3.57 20.08
N ASN A 26 -2.04 -4.40 19.50
CA ASN A 26 -1.49 -4.14 18.17
C ASN A 26 -2.44 -4.57 17.04
N ILE A 27 -2.66 -3.71 16.05
CA ILE A 27 -3.54 -3.97 14.91
C ILE A 27 -2.71 -4.09 13.62
N ARG A 28 -2.86 -5.22 12.94
CA ARG A 28 -2.22 -5.51 11.64
C ARG A 28 -3.01 -4.85 10.51
N LEU A 29 -2.33 -4.35 9.49
CA LEU A 29 -2.92 -3.78 8.28
C LEU A 29 -2.45 -4.56 7.04
N ASN A 30 -2.75 -5.85 7.04
CA ASN A 30 -2.37 -6.85 6.04
C ASN A 30 -3.35 -6.96 4.87
N LYS A 31 -4.17 -5.93 4.58
CA LYS A 31 -5.17 -5.98 3.50
C LYS A 31 -4.91 -4.93 2.43
N TYR A 32 -5.08 -5.34 1.17
CA TYR A 32 -5.16 -4.42 0.03
C TYR A 32 -6.55 -3.80 -0.06
N MET A 33 -6.59 -2.49 -0.23
CA MET A 33 -7.81 -1.72 -0.39
C MET A 33 -7.48 -0.52 -1.27
N SER A 34 -8.30 -0.21 -2.27
CA SER A 34 -8.09 0.96 -3.14
C SER A 34 -9.43 1.63 -3.45
N ALA A 35 -9.45 2.95 -3.62
CA ALA A 35 -10.65 3.64 -4.08
C ALA A 35 -11.03 3.36 -5.55
N SER A 36 -10.14 2.76 -6.35
CA SER A 36 -10.47 2.38 -7.74
C SER A 36 -11.18 1.03 -7.80
N ASP A 37 -12.32 0.98 -8.48
CA ASP A 37 -13.07 -0.26 -8.75
C ASP A 37 -12.27 -1.27 -9.57
N SER A 38 -11.38 -0.82 -10.46
CA SER A 38 -10.42 -1.66 -11.19
C SER A 38 -9.51 -2.46 -10.25
N ASN A 39 -9.32 -1.95 -9.04
CA ASN A 39 -8.43 -2.48 -8.01
C ASN A 39 -9.25 -3.01 -6.82
N GLY A 40 -10.51 -3.41 -7.06
CA GLY A 40 -11.40 -4.03 -6.06
C GLY A 40 -12.32 -3.06 -5.30
N GLY A 41 -12.11 -1.74 -5.41
CA GLY A 41 -12.92 -0.70 -4.76
C GLY A 41 -12.79 -0.66 -3.23
N SER A 42 -13.28 0.43 -2.63
CA SER A 42 -13.27 0.63 -1.17
C SER A 42 -14.67 0.64 -0.55
N TYR A 43 -15.66 0.05 -1.23
CA TYR A 43 -17.07 0.17 -0.88
C TYR A 43 -17.42 -0.30 0.55
N THR A 44 -16.82 -1.39 1.06
CA THR A 44 -17.01 -1.83 2.45
C THR A 44 -16.49 -0.77 3.44
N SER A 45 -15.31 -0.22 3.14
CA SER A 45 -14.68 0.84 3.92
C SER A 45 -15.49 2.14 3.91
N GLN A 46 -16.08 2.50 2.77
CA GLN A 46 -16.98 3.65 2.66
C GLN A 46 -18.27 3.47 3.46
N ASP A 47 -18.82 2.26 3.52
CA ASP A 47 -19.97 1.94 4.37
C ASP A 47 -19.61 2.13 5.85
N LEU A 48 -18.50 1.53 6.30
CA LEU A 48 -17.98 1.75 7.65
C LEU A 48 -17.73 3.24 7.94
N MET A 49 -17.11 3.99 7.03
CA MET A 49 -16.89 5.44 7.17
C MET A 49 -18.20 6.18 7.47
N ASN A 50 -19.27 5.87 6.73
CA ASN A 50 -20.56 6.54 6.87
C ASN A 50 -21.25 6.18 8.19
N GLN A 51 -21.17 4.91 8.61
CA GLN A 51 -21.66 4.48 9.93
C GLN A 51 -20.91 5.18 11.06
N LEU A 52 -19.57 5.22 11.00
CA LEU A 52 -18.71 5.89 11.98
C LEU A 52 -18.97 7.40 12.06
N LYS A 53 -19.15 8.10 10.93
CA LYS A 53 -19.56 9.51 10.90
C LYS A 53 -20.87 9.74 11.66
N GLY A 54 -21.84 8.83 11.50
CA GLY A 54 -23.11 8.87 12.22
C GLY A 54 -22.94 8.74 13.74
N VAL A 55 -22.02 7.88 14.21
CA VAL A 55 -21.68 7.76 15.63
C VAL A 55 -20.96 9.02 16.14
N MET A 56 -19.91 9.48 15.46
CA MET A 56 -19.15 10.68 15.85
C MET A 56 -20.06 11.91 15.97
N THR A 57 -20.97 12.09 15.02
CA THR A 57 -21.97 13.17 15.03
C THR A 57 -22.93 13.04 16.23
N ARG A 58 -23.45 11.84 16.50
CA ARG A 58 -24.36 11.57 17.63
C ARG A 58 -23.70 11.82 18.99
N LEU A 59 -22.43 11.49 19.12
CA LEU A 59 -21.67 11.65 20.37
C LEU A 59 -21.06 13.05 20.55
N GLY A 60 -21.00 13.86 19.49
CA GLY A 60 -20.24 15.11 19.48
C GLY A 60 -18.72 14.91 19.60
N SER A 61 -18.21 13.69 19.33
CA SER A 61 -16.80 13.31 19.52
C SER A 61 -16.16 12.90 18.20
N THR A 62 -15.65 13.88 17.45
CA THR A 62 -14.83 13.66 16.24
C THR A 62 -13.35 13.77 16.61
N PRO A 63 -12.54 12.70 16.48
CA PRO A 63 -11.09 12.79 16.70
C PRO A 63 -10.39 13.76 15.73
N PRO A 64 -9.22 14.32 16.10
CA PRO A 64 -8.48 15.29 15.31
C PRO A 64 -7.68 14.60 14.18
N PHE A 65 -8.39 14.08 13.18
CA PHE A 65 -7.77 13.45 12.00
C PHE A 65 -7.10 14.48 11.08
N LYS A 66 -5.95 14.13 10.50
CA LYS A 66 -5.35 14.89 9.39
C LYS A 66 -6.17 14.73 8.11
N ASN A 67 -6.57 13.51 7.77
CA ASN A 67 -7.39 13.22 6.59
C ASN A 67 -8.30 11.99 6.78
N TYR A 68 -9.42 12.21 7.48
CA TYR A 68 -10.40 11.16 7.79
C TYR A 68 -10.84 10.33 6.57
N VAL A 69 -11.09 10.97 5.42
CA VAL A 69 -11.61 10.27 4.22
C VAL A 69 -10.58 9.31 3.64
N ARG A 70 -9.29 9.66 3.64
CA ARG A 70 -8.24 8.84 2.99
C ARG A 70 -7.98 7.50 3.68
N MET A 71 -8.29 7.38 4.99
CA MET A 71 -8.32 6.09 5.68
C MET A 71 -9.20 5.06 4.99
N PHE A 72 -10.27 5.50 4.32
CA PHE A 72 -11.27 4.64 3.68
C PHE A 72 -11.11 4.55 2.14
N THR A 73 -9.95 4.95 1.62
CA THR A 73 -9.61 4.89 0.18
C THR A 73 -8.36 4.06 -0.13
N GLY A 74 -7.78 3.38 0.88
CA GLY A 74 -6.49 2.68 0.74
C GLY A 74 -5.26 3.55 1.02
N GLN A 75 -5.44 4.75 1.56
CA GLN A 75 -4.44 5.83 1.51
C GLN A 75 -4.36 6.63 2.82
N GLY A 76 -4.70 5.98 3.94
CA GLY A 76 -4.72 6.61 5.27
C GLY A 76 -3.35 6.78 5.90
N ASP A 77 -3.25 7.77 6.80
CA ASP A 77 -2.09 7.98 7.66
C ASP A 77 -2.10 6.99 8.84
N ILE A 78 -0.93 6.43 9.21
CA ILE A 78 -0.80 5.52 10.35
C ILE A 78 -1.37 6.15 11.63
N ASN A 79 -1.13 7.45 11.85
CA ASN A 79 -1.59 8.13 13.05
C ASN A 79 -3.11 8.36 13.04
N ASP A 80 -3.70 8.61 11.86
CA ASP A 80 -5.15 8.71 11.72
C ASP A 80 -5.82 7.36 11.98
N PHE A 81 -5.25 6.25 11.47
CA PHE A 81 -5.74 4.90 11.77
C PHE A 81 -5.67 4.58 13.27
N ILE A 82 -4.51 4.79 13.91
CA ILE A 82 -4.34 4.57 15.37
C ILE A 82 -5.32 5.44 16.16
N THR A 83 -5.49 6.71 15.77
CA THR A 83 -6.45 7.63 16.40
C THR A 83 -7.88 7.14 16.28
N LEU A 84 -8.28 6.66 15.09
CA LEU A 84 -9.60 6.09 14.86
C LEU A 84 -9.82 4.81 15.67
N TRP A 85 -8.87 3.89 15.65
CA TRP A 85 -8.99 2.61 16.36
C TRP A 85 -9.00 2.80 17.88
N ASN A 86 -8.22 3.74 18.42
CA ASN A 86 -8.31 4.15 19.82
C ASN A 86 -9.70 4.71 20.16
N TRP A 87 -10.26 5.57 19.31
CA TRP A 87 -11.62 6.10 19.51
C TRP A 87 -12.69 5.00 19.41
N MET A 88 -12.55 4.04 18.48
CA MET A 88 -13.45 2.88 18.37
C MET A 88 -13.39 2.00 19.63
N TYR A 89 -12.19 1.83 20.21
CA TYR A 89 -11.97 1.12 21.47
C TYR A 89 -12.62 1.82 22.66
N ASP A 90 -12.52 3.15 22.74
CA ASP A 90 -13.17 3.95 23.79
C ASP A 90 -14.72 3.94 23.68
N HIS A 91 -15.28 3.57 22.52
CA HIS A 91 -16.73 3.62 22.23
C HIS A 91 -17.31 2.27 21.75
N LEU A 92 -16.80 1.14 22.26
CA LEU A 92 -17.19 -0.22 21.81
C LEU A 92 -18.70 -0.48 21.88
N ASP A 93 -19.43 0.08 22.85
CA ASP A 93 -20.89 -0.10 22.94
C ASP A 93 -21.67 0.60 21.82
N GLU A 94 -21.12 1.68 21.25
CA GLU A 94 -21.65 2.29 20.04
C GLU A 94 -21.23 1.51 18.79
N MET A 95 -19.99 0.99 18.76
CA MET A 95 -19.52 0.15 17.66
C MET A 95 -20.38 -1.11 17.51
N ARG A 96 -20.74 -1.77 18.62
CA ARG A 96 -21.61 -2.95 18.67
C ARG A 96 -23.01 -2.72 18.08
N LYS A 97 -23.48 -1.47 17.94
CA LYS A 97 -24.79 -1.15 17.34
C LYS A 97 -24.75 -1.09 15.81
N LEU A 98 -23.56 -1.10 15.20
CA LEU A 98 -23.39 -0.92 13.77
C LEU A 98 -23.51 -2.23 13.00
N LYS A 99 -23.99 -2.11 11.76
CA LYS A 99 -24.03 -3.20 10.77
C LYS A 99 -23.37 -2.69 9.50
N ILE A 100 -22.28 -3.33 9.09
CA ILE A 100 -21.49 -2.90 7.93
C ILE A 100 -21.78 -3.83 6.76
N GLN A 101 -22.25 -3.28 5.64
CA GLN A 101 -22.44 -4.05 4.43
C GLN A 101 -21.09 -4.25 3.73
N THR A 102 -20.65 -5.51 3.58
CA THR A 102 -19.48 -5.83 2.75
C THR A 102 -19.85 -5.79 1.28
N TYR A 103 -18.86 -5.53 0.43
CA TYR A 103 -19.04 -5.54 -1.02
C TYR A 103 -17.84 -6.19 -1.72
N SER A 104 -18.11 -6.74 -2.90
CA SER A 104 -17.09 -7.04 -3.92
C SER A 104 -17.39 -6.25 -5.20
N VAL A 105 -16.45 -6.28 -6.14
CA VAL A 105 -16.56 -5.60 -7.43
C VAL A 105 -16.33 -6.60 -8.55
N ARG A 106 -17.18 -6.56 -9.58
CA ARG A 106 -17.05 -7.36 -10.80
C ARG A 106 -16.82 -6.43 -11.99
N ASN A 107 -15.78 -6.70 -12.78
CA ASN A 107 -15.58 -6.07 -14.09
C ASN A 107 -16.59 -6.67 -15.09
N ASN A 108 -17.29 -5.83 -15.84
CA ASN A 108 -18.30 -6.26 -16.83
C ASN A 108 -17.72 -6.54 -18.23
N GLY A 109 -16.42 -6.28 -18.45
CA GLY A 109 -15.72 -6.51 -19.72
C GLY A 109 -15.75 -5.32 -20.69
N ASP A 110 -16.58 -4.32 -20.42
CA ASP A 110 -16.72 -3.06 -21.17
C ASP A 110 -15.97 -1.87 -20.51
N GLY A 111 -15.17 -2.15 -19.48
CA GLY A 111 -14.51 -1.14 -18.63
C GLY A 111 -15.38 -0.59 -17.50
N THR A 112 -16.65 -1.01 -17.40
CA THR A 112 -17.51 -0.70 -16.26
C THR A 112 -17.40 -1.76 -15.15
N PHE A 113 -17.80 -1.36 -13.95
CA PHE A 113 -17.73 -2.19 -12.76
C PHE A 113 -19.09 -2.25 -12.07
N THR A 114 -19.44 -3.44 -11.57
CA THR A 114 -20.65 -3.65 -10.77
C THR A 114 -20.27 -3.97 -9.33
N LYS A 115 -20.75 -3.13 -8.42
CA LYS A 115 -20.71 -3.32 -6.97
C LYS A 115 -21.70 -4.41 -6.56
N ILE A 116 -21.21 -5.48 -5.93
CA ILE A 116 -22.00 -6.63 -5.50
C ILE A 116 -22.05 -6.63 -3.96
N PRO A 117 -23.25 -6.55 -3.33
CA PRO A 117 -23.40 -6.72 -1.88
C PRO A 117 -23.00 -8.14 -1.44
N GLY A 118 -22.13 -8.22 -0.44
CA GLY A 118 -21.75 -9.46 0.25
C GLY A 118 -22.54 -9.66 1.55
N LYS A 119 -21.89 -10.23 2.58
CA LYS A 119 -22.46 -10.37 3.93
C LYS A 119 -22.57 -9.02 4.65
N ILE A 120 -23.45 -8.95 5.66
CA ILE A 120 -23.45 -7.89 6.66
C ILE A 120 -22.54 -8.33 7.82
N LEU A 121 -21.59 -7.48 8.22
CA LEU A 121 -20.86 -7.62 9.47
C LEU A 121 -21.68 -6.98 10.60
N ASP A 122 -22.26 -7.81 11.47
CA ASP A 122 -22.89 -7.34 12.70
C ASP A 122 -21.80 -7.07 13.75
N LEU A 123 -21.54 -5.79 14.05
CA LEU A 123 -20.43 -5.42 14.91
C LEU A 123 -20.65 -5.80 16.39
N ALA A 124 -21.87 -6.17 16.80
CA ALA A 124 -22.10 -6.82 18.10
C ALA A 124 -21.38 -8.17 18.19
N THR A 125 -21.34 -8.91 17.08
CA THR A 125 -20.65 -10.21 16.98
C THR A 125 -19.14 -10.02 16.81
N VAL A 126 -18.73 -9.04 16.00
CA VAL A 126 -17.31 -8.72 15.78
C VAL A 126 -16.65 -8.28 17.09
N PHE A 127 -17.23 -7.32 17.82
CA PHE A 127 -16.72 -6.78 19.10
C PHE A 127 -17.36 -7.41 20.35
N LYS A 128 -17.74 -8.69 20.30
CA LYS A 128 -18.31 -9.40 21.46
C LYS A 128 -17.36 -9.32 22.69
N PRO A 129 -17.87 -9.19 23.93
CA PRO A 129 -17.03 -8.93 25.11
C PRO A 129 -15.89 -9.93 25.38
N SER A 130 -16.01 -11.17 24.93
CA SER A 130 -15.01 -12.22 25.11
C SER A 130 -13.91 -12.26 24.03
N ARG A 131 -13.97 -11.39 23.01
CA ARG A 131 -12.98 -11.35 21.93
C ARG A 131 -12.01 -10.19 22.12
N PRO A 132 -10.68 -10.41 22.07
CA PRO A 132 -9.69 -9.34 22.05
C PRO A 132 -9.93 -8.33 20.93
N PHE A 133 -9.74 -7.05 21.22
CA PHE A 133 -9.88 -5.98 20.23
C PHE A 133 -9.03 -6.18 18.96
N PRO A 134 -7.77 -6.66 19.02
CA PRO A 134 -6.97 -6.92 17.82
C PRO A 134 -7.58 -7.97 16.89
N GLU A 135 -8.21 -9.02 17.44
CA GLU A 135 -8.88 -10.06 16.65
C GLU A 135 -10.18 -9.57 16.00
N ALA A 136 -10.89 -8.67 16.68
CA ALA A 136 -12.08 -8.01 16.15
C ALA A 136 -11.70 -7.05 15.01
N MET A 137 -10.62 -6.30 15.19
CA MET A 137 -10.07 -5.40 14.18
C MET A 137 -9.47 -6.15 12.99
N ALA A 138 -8.83 -7.31 13.21
CA ALA A 138 -8.36 -8.19 12.14
C ALA A 138 -9.52 -8.61 11.21
N GLU A 139 -10.69 -8.94 11.75
CA GLU A 139 -11.86 -9.25 10.91
C GLU A 139 -12.32 -8.04 10.08
N LEU A 140 -12.28 -6.81 10.62
CA LEU A 140 -12.57 -5.62 9.83
C LEU A 140 -11.55 -5.44 8.69
N VAL A 141 -10.26 -5.64 8.97
CA VAL A 141 -9.18 -5.59 7.97
C VAL A 141 -9.38 -6.68 6.90
N ASP A 142 -9.66 -7.92 7.28
CA ASP A 142 -9.89 -9.04 6.36
C ASP A 142 -11.07 -8.80 5.40
N ASN A 143 -12.10 -8.06 5.86
CA ASN A 143 -13.27 -7.68 5.06
C ASN A 143 -13.10 -6.34 4.30
N ALA A 144 -11.87 -5.82 4.22
CA ALA A 144 -11.53 -4.56 3.54
C ALA A 144 -12.29 -3.32 4.07
N CYS A 145 -12.51 -3.28 5.39
CA CYS A 145 -12.88 -2.03 6.08
C CYS A 145 -11.69 -1.07 6.21
N PHE A 146 -10.47 -1.63 6.32
CA PHE A 146 -9.21 -0.90 6.41
C PHE A 146 -8.16 -1.63 5.56
N GLY A 147 -7.20 -0.88 5.01
CA GLY A 147 -6.11 -1.43 4.20
C GLY A 147 -5.32 -0.33 3.50
N TRP A 148 -4.30 -0.74 2.74
CA TRP A 148 -3.53 0.16 1.87
C TRP A 148 -3.49 -0.32 0.42
N ASP A 149 -3.56 0.61 -0.51
CA ASP A 149 -3.09 0.40 -1.87
C ASP A 149 -1.56 0.64 -1.94
N CYS A 150 -0.99 0.51 -3.14
CA CYS A 150 0.43 0.71 -3.37
C CYS A 150 0.91 2.12 -2.99
N ILE A 151 0.12 3.14 -3.27
CA ILE A 151 0.42 4.54 -2.93
C ILE A 151 0.38 4.72 -1.42
N GLY A 152 -0.68 4.26 -0.75
CA GLY A 152 -0.82 4.31 0.70
C GLY A 152 0.38 3.70 1.41
N PHE A 153 0.74 2.48 1.01
CA PHE A 153 1.88 1.75 1.56
C PHE A 153 3.22 2.47 1.35
N VAL A 154 3.58 2.85 0.12
CA VAL A 154 4.87 3.49 -0.16
C VAL A 154 4.98 4.85 0.52
N SER A 155 3.90 5.64 0.55
CA SER A 155 3.90 6.93 1.24
C SER A 155 4.15 6.79 2.73
N GLN A 156 3.48 5.83 3.39
CA GLN A 156 3.62 5.64 4.83
C GLN A 156 5.00 5.09 5.20
N TYR A 157 5.62 4.28 4.35
CA TYR A 157 7.04 3.94 4.48
C TYR A 157 7.93 5.19 4.44
N LEU A 158 7.80 6.02 3.39
CA LEU A 158 8.61 7.23 3.19
C LEU A 158 8.45 8.27 4.32
N VAL A 159 7.26 8.34 4.94
CA VAL A 159 7.03 9.14 6.15
C VAL A 159 7.70 8.52 7.37
N THR A 160 7.61 7.20 7.54
CA THR A 160 8.21 6.46 8.67
C THR A 160 9.72 6.60 8.71
N ILE A 161 10.39 6.59 7.55
CA ILE A 161 11.84 6.85 7.45
C ILE A 161 12.20 8.35 7.34
N SER A 162 11.22 9.25 7.46
CA SER A 162 11.38 10.71 7.34
C SER A 162 12.03 11.21 6.04
N HIS A 163 11.81 10.49 4.93
CA HIS A 163 12.05 11.05 3.59
C HIS A 163 10.97 12.08 3.21
N LEU A 164 9.75 11.90 3.72
CA LEU A 164 8.63 12.85 3.59
C LEU A 164 8.17 13.29 4.98
N ASP A 165 7.95 14.60 5.16
CA ASP A 165 7.48 15.17 6.44
C ASP A 165 6.03 14.76 6.79
N GLN A 166 5.25 14.40 5.77
CA GLN A 166 3.84 14.03 5.89
C GLN A 166 3.39 13.16 4.71
N TYR A 167 2.27 12.44 4.89
CA TYR A 167 1.61 11.69 3.83
C TYR A 167 1.27 12.59 2.63
N GLN A 168 1.53 12.08 1.42
CA GLN A 168 1.26 12.80 0.17
C GLN A 168 0.13 12.13 -0.60
N THR A 169 -0.82 12.91 -1.08
CA THR A 169 -2.03 12.43 -1.80
C THR A 169 -1.79 12.21 -3.31
N TRP A 170 -0.53 11.98 -3.69
CA TRP A 170 -0.05 11.90 -5.07
C TRP A 170 -0.39 10.57 -5.74
N LYS A 171 -0.54 10.59 -7.08
CA LYS A 171 -0.50 9.38 -7.92
C LYS A 171 0.90 8.77 -7.93
N SER A 172 1.05 7.49 -8.27
CA SER A 172 2.37 6.82 -8.36
C SER A 172 3.34 7.58 -9.27
N ASP A 173 2.87 8.04 -10.43
CA ASP A 173 3.69 8.75 -11.42
C ASP A 173 4.09 10.18 -10.99
N GLN A 174 3.47 10.73 -9.95
CA GLN A 174 3.82 12.02 -9.38
C GLN A 174 4.96 11.92 -8.35
N TYR A 175 5.27 10.72 -7.82
CA TYR A 175 6.49 10.52 -7.02
C TYR A 175 7.75 10.84 -7.84
N LEU A 176 7.68 10.62 -9.15
CA LEU A 176 8.74 10.91 -10.11
C LEU A 176 9.20 12.38 -10.10
N THR A 177 8.27 13.31 -9.86
CA THR A 177 8.49 14.75 -9.98
C THR A 177 8.38 15.50 -8.67
N LEU A 178 7.52 15.05 -7.74
CA LEU A 178 7.26 15.71 -6.47
C LEU A 178 8.05 15.12 -5.29
N GLY A 179 8.58 13.90 -5.44
CA GLY A 179 9.23 13.11 -4.36
C GLY A 179 10.60 13.57 -3.84
N LYS A 180 11.20 14.64 -4.40
CA LYS A 180 12.46 15.36 -3.99
C LYS A 180 13.76 14.57 -3.78
N PHE A 181 14.81 14.87 -4.56
CA PHE A 181 15.59 13.75 -5.09
C PHE A 181 16.95 14.10 -5.85
N ASP A 182 18.02 13.24 -5.97
CA ASP A 182 19.11 13.10 -7.05
C ASP A 182 19.55 11.60 -7.47
N PRO A 183 19.97 11.20 -8.72
CA PRO A 183 19.25 10.25 -9.67
C PRO A 183 19.84 8.92 -10.23
N ILE A 184 18.97 7.96 -10.71
CA ILE A 184 19.42 6.79 -11.56
C ILE A 184 19.16 6.88 -13.06
N LYS A 185 20.14 6.34 -13.78
CA LYS A 185 20.13 6.18 -15.25
C LYS A 185 20.50 4.76 -15.68
N THR A 186 21.12 3.99 -14.79
CA THR A 186 21.57 2.62 -15.06
C THR A 186 21.04 1.68 -13.98
N LEU A 187 20.92 0.38 -14.32
CA LEU A 187 20.69 -0.65 -13.30
C LEU A 187 21.90 -0.90 -12.39
N GLU A 188 23.08 -0.35 -12.67
CA GLU A 188 24.24 -0.43 -11.75
C GLU A 188 24.01 0.42 -10.49
N ASP A 189 23.18 1.46 -10.61
CA ASP A 189 22.83 2.37 -9.50
C ASP A 189 21.71 1.79 -8.58
N ILE A 190 21.14 0.62 -8.86
CA ILE A 190 20.04 0.08 -8.02
C ILE A 190 20.55 -0.39 -6.65
N LEU A 191 19.85 0.00 -5.57
CA LEU A 191 20.21 -0.29 -4.18
C LEU A 191 18.98 -0.68 -3.32
N PRO A 192 19.13 -1.00 -2.03
CA PRO A 192 17.99 -1.05 -1.10
C PRO A 192 17.24 0.30 -1.01
N CYS A 193 16.01 0.27 -0.50
CA CYS A 193 15.08 1.40 -0.34
C CYS A 193 14.59 2.10 -1.63
N CYS A 194 14.99 1.65 -2.83
CA CYS A 194 14.58 2.30 -4.09
C CYS A 194 13.07 2.35 -4.30
N VAL A 195 12.50 3.47 -4.74
CA VAL A 195 11.07 3.52 -5.13
C VAL A 195 10.90 3.18 -6.61
N ILE A 196 10.46 1.96 -6.91
CA ILE A 196 10.12 1.52 -8.27
C ILE A 196 8.74 2.07 -8.64
N VAL A 197 8.61 2.79 -9.76
CA VAL A 197 7.36 3.45 -10.20
C VAL A 197 6.93 2.95 -11.57
N PHE A 198 5.87 2.14 -11.57
CA PHE A 198 5.28 1.63 -12.78
C PHE A 198 4.17 2.56 -13.29
N GLY A 199 4.55 3.62 -14.01
CA GLY A 199 3.61 4.58 -14.58
C GLY A 199 2.65 5.16 -13.52
N ASP A 200 1.40 5.39 -13.90
CA ASP A 200 0.32 5.81 -12.98
C ASP A 200 -0.45 4.64 -12.34
N TRP A 201 -0.01 3.40 -12.56
CA TRP A 201 -0.73 2.19 -12.15
C TRP A 201 -0.17 1.49 -10.90
N HIS A 202 1.15 1.55 -10.64
CA HIS A 202 1.73 0.90 -9.45
C HIS A 202 3.03 1.54 -8.95
N ILE A 203 3.36 1.28 -7.68
CA ILE A 203 4.56 1.79 -7.02
C ILE A 203 5.00 0.81 -5.92
N VAL A 204 6.30 0.50 -5.85
CA VAL A 204 6.88 -0.46 -4.89
C VAL A 204 8.23 0.04 -4.37
N LEU A 205 8.78 -0.65 -3.39
CA LEU A 205 10.09 -0.39 -2.81
C LEU A 205 11.04 -1.56 -3.12
N VAL A 206 12.30 -1.31 -3.47
CA VAL A 206 13.36 -2.34 -3.46
C VAL A 206 13.77 -2.58 -2.03
N ASP A 207 13.67 -3.81 -1.58
CA ASP A 207 14.16 -4.24 -0.27
C ASP A 207 15.64 -4.64 -0.32
N GLY A 208 16.05 -5.33 -1.38
CA GLY A 208 17.43 -5.76 -1.57
C GLY A 208 17.78 -6.09 -3.02
N VAL A 209 19.07 -6.06 -3.33
CA VAL A 209 19.64 -6.37 -4.64
C VAL A 209 20.56 -7.57 -4.49
N ASP A 210 20.20 -8.69 -5.13
CA ASP A 210 20.93 -9.96 -5.01
C ASP A 210 22.17 -9.98 -5.90
N TRP A 211 22.04 -9.48 -7.14
CA TRP A 211 23.13 -9.35 -8.11
C TRP A 211 22.76 -8.37 -9.22
N ILE A 212 23.79 -7.85 -9.89
CA ILE A 212 23.73 -7.08 -11.13
C ILE A 212 24.71 -7.74 -12.11
N ALA A 213 24.28 -8.00 -13.34
CA ALA A 213 25.08 -8.71 -14.34
C ALA A 213 24.84 -8.14 -15.75
N TYR A 214 25.90 -8.03 -16.54
CA TYR A 214 25.84 -7.57 -17.92
C TYR A 214 26.08 -8.74 -18.89
N ASP A 215 25.15 -8.92 -19.84
CA ASP A 215 25.30 -9.84 -20.96
C ASP A 215 25.83 -9.09 -22.18
N ASP A 216 27.06 -9.38 -22.55
CA ASP A 216 27.75 -8.76 -23.68
C ASP A 216 27.18 -9.18 -25.05
N ASN A 217 26.44 -10.29 -25.16
CA ASN A 217 25.85 -10.74 -26.42
C ASN A 217 24.55 -9.99 -26.71
N THR A 218 23.67 -9.88 -25.70
CA THR A 218 22.41 -9.15 -25.80
C THR A 218 22.54 -7.66 -25.49
N LYS A 219 23.73 -7.21 -25.07
CA LYS A 219 24.02 -5.86 -24.56
C LYS A 219 23.04 -5.43 -23.47
N THR A 220 22.65 -6.37 -22.61
CA THR A 220 21.62 -6.17 -21.58
C THR A 220 22.21 -6.28 -20.18
N LEU A 221 22.02 -5.23 -19.40
CA LEU A 221 22.26 -5.20 -17.97
C LEU A 221 21.01 -5.74 -17.26
N SER A 222 21.19 -6.64 -16.31
CA SER A 222 20.11 -7.27 -15.55
C SER A 222 20.40 -7.15 -14.05
N ALA A 223 19.37 -6.91 -13.24
CA ALA A 223 19.46 -6.89 -11.79
C ALA A 223 18.39 -7.80 -11.18
N LYS A 224 18.78 -8.64 -10.23
CA LYS A 224 17.84 -9.44 -9.42
C LYS A 224 17.59 -8.75 -8.09
N VAL A 225 16.32 -8.52 -7.78
CA VAL A 225 15.91 -7.80 -6.56
C VAL A 225 14.78 -8.47 -5.81
N SER A 226 14.67 -8.11 -4.54
CA SER A 226 13.48 -8.26 -3.71
C SER A 226 12.75 -6.91 -3.61
N VAL A 227 11.42 -6.92 -3.65
CA VAL A 227 10.59 -5.71 -3.58
C VAL A 227 9.46 -5.83 -2.55
N SER A 228 9.24 -4.77 -1.79
CA SER A 228 8.13 -4.62 -0.84
C SER A 228 7.04 -3.73 -1.43
N GLN A 229 5.79 -4.15 -1.35
CA GLN A 229 4.66 -3.50 -2.02
C GLN A 229 3.35 -3.76 -1.31
N SER A 230 2.32 -2.94 -1.55
CA SER A 230 0.93 -3.38 -1.38
C SER A 230 0.30 -3.63 -2.75
N TYR A 231 -0.15 -4.86 -2.97
CA TYR A 231 -0.88 -5.30 -4.16
C TYR A 231 -1.92 -6.35 -3.72
N THR A 232 -2.62 -7.05 -4.62
CA THR A 232 -3.58 -8.12 -4.27
C THR A 232 -3.06 -9.01 -3.14
N GLY A 233 -3.75 -8.98 -1.99
CA GLY A 233 -3.36 -9.65 -0.74
C GLY A 233 -2.89 -8.72 0.39
N GLY A 234 -2.52 -7.47 0.10
CA GLY A 234 -2.05 -6.46 1.07
C GLY A 234 -0.56 -6.15 0.96
N PRO A 235 0.01 -5.44 1.94
CA PRO A 235 1.46 -5.23 2.05
C PRO A 235 2.22 -6.57 2.15
N HIS A 236 3.23 -6.77 1.32
CA HIS A 236 4.09 -7.97 1.33
C HIS A 236 5.40 -7.74 0.57
N THR A 237 6.38 -8.60 0.81
CA THR A 237 7.65 -8.66 0.08
C THR A 237 7.63 -9.77 -0.96
N ARG A 238 8.15 -9.52 -2.17
CA ARG A 238 8.38 -10.53 -3.22
C ARG A 238 9.84 -10.55 -3.61
N ARG A 239 10.45 -11.73 -3.57
CA ARG A 239 11.82 -11.98 -4.02
C ARG A 239 11.87 -12.25 -5.53
N ASP A 240 13.08 -12.42 -6.06
CA ASP A 240 13.34 -12.93 -7.42
C ASP A 240 12.65 -12.12 -8.53
N LYS A 241 12.70 -10.79 -8.44
CA LYS A 241 12.28 -9.90 -9.53
C LYS A 241 13.49 -9.58 -10.39
N ILE A 242 13.38 -9.82 -11.69
CA ILE A 242 14.45 -9.52 -12.64
C ILE A 242 14.09 -8.24 -13.39
N LEU A 243 14.90 -7.22 -13.19
CA LEU A 243 14.88 -5.95 -13.91
C LEU A 243 15.92 -6.04 -15.03
N THR A 244 15.63 -5.50 -16.21
CA THR A 244 16.57 -5.54 -17.36
C THR A 244 16.68 -4.18 -18.04
N GLN A 245 17.81 -3.88 -18.66
CA GLN A 245 18.08 -2.63 -19.36
C GLN A 245 19.04 -2.90 -20.52
N THR A 246 18.62 -2.60 -21.75
CA THR A 246 19.37 -2.94 -22.97
C THR A 246 20.07 -1.70 -23.52
N ARG A 247 21.32 -1.84 -23.98
CA ARG A 247 22.08 -0.70 -24.52
C ARG A 247 21.65 -0.36 -25.95
N PHE A 248 21.32 0.90 -26.20
CA PHE A 248 21.02 1.43 -27.53
C PHE A 248 22.04 2.51 -27.91
N GLY A 249 23.02 2.12 -28.74
CA GLY A 249 24.13 3.00 -29.13
C GLY A 249 25.00 3.40 -27.92
N ASN A 250 25.18 4.72 -27.73
CA ASN A 250 25.97 5.26 -26.63
C ASN A 250 25.17 5.39 -25.31
N GLY A 251 23.86 5.09 -25.30
CA GLY A 251 23.01 5.17 -24.12
C GLY A 251 22.41 3.82 -23.73
N TRP A 252 21.79 3.78 -22.56
CA TRP A 252 20.96 2.68 -22.11
C TRP A 252 19.49 2.93 -22.43
N SER A 253 18.71 1.86 -22.61
CA SER A 253 17.24 1.91 -22.65
C SER A 253 16.66 2.38 -21.33
N GLU A 254 15.35 2.61 -21.32
CA GLU A 254 14.60 2.52 -20.08
C GLU A 254 14.70 1.11 -19.48
N ILE A 255 14.56 1.01 -18.16
CA ILE A 255 14.58 -0.27 -17.48
C ILE A 255 13.27 -0.99 -17.78
N ASN A 256 13.36 -2.16 -18.40
CA ASN A 256 12.28 -3.06 -18.82
C ASN A 256 11.61 -3.79 -17.64
N GLN A 257 11.11 -2.97 -16.72
CA GLN A 257 10.07 -3.17 -15.71
C GLN A 257 10.03 -1.81 -15.00
N THR A 258 8.94 -1.06 -15.21
CA THR A 258 8.99 0.41 -15.20
C THR A 258 9.45 1.03 -13.87
N GLY A 259 10.49 1.86 -13.97
CA GLY A 259 11.02 2.73 -12.91
C GLY A 259 11.79 2.02 -11.81
N VAL A 260 13.05 2.35 -11.59
CA VAL A 260 13.92 1.85 -10.50
C VAL A 260 14.69 3.05 -9.93
N LEU A 261 15.18 3.04 -8.68
CA LEU A 261 15.61 4.30 -8.00
C LEU A 261 16.60 4.22 -6.82
N ASP A 262 17.93 4.16 -7.03
CA ASP A 262 19.00 4.28 -6.00
C ASP A 262 18.58 5.00 -4.70
N VAL A 263 18.69 4.34 -3.54
CA VAL A 263 18.65 5.00 -2.23
C VAL A 263 19.85 4.59 -1.37
N ALA A 264 21.04 5.04 -1.76
CA ALA A 264 22.17 5.22 -0.84
C ALA A 264 22.80 6.62 -0.87
N ALA A 265 22.16 7.63 -1.49
CA ALA A 265 22.47 9.04 -1.24
C ALA A 265 21.33 10.02 -1.62
N LYS A 266 20.11 9.84 -1.08
CA LYS A 266 18.96 10.74 -1.33
C LYS A 266 18.48 10.80 -2.83
N CYS A 267 18.37 9.65 -3.54
CA CYS A 267 17.49 9.22 -4.70
C CYS A 267 16.93 10.20 -5.78
N ARG A 268 16.86 9.93 -7.12
CA ARG A 268 15.97 10.65 -8.13
C ARG A 268 15.59 9.85 -9.35
N VAL A 269 14.42 10.22 -9.88
CA VAL A 269 13.79 9.63 -11.05
C VAL A 269 13.78 10.55 -12.28
N GLY A 270 13.70 9.90 -13.43
CA GLY A 270 13.21 10.45 -14.70
C GLY A 270 12.24 9.43 -15.34
N LYS A 271 11.44 9.85 -16.32
CA LYS A 271 10.28 9.13 -16.85
C LYS A 271 10.24 9.16 -18.39
N ASN A 272 9.84 8.08 -19.03
CA ASN A 272 9.01 8.13 -20.25
C ASN A 272 8.17 6.85 -20.44
N ALA A 273 7.50 6.69 -21.58
CA ALA A 273 6.41 5.74 -21.77
C ALA A 273 6.48 4.96 -23.10
N ALA A 274 6.63 3.63 -23.02
CA ALA A 274 6.01 2.62 -23.91
C ALA A 274 6.51 1.19 -23.57
N ILE A 275 5.90 0.49 -22.61
CA ILE A 275 6.27 -0.92 -22.30
C ILE A 275 5.02 -1.79 -22.05
N GLU A 276 4.94 -2.91 -22.78
CA GLU A 276 3.92 -3.98 -22.67
C GLU A 276 4.17 -4.85 -21.42
N ILE A 277 3.11 -5.14 -20.65
CA ILE A 277 3.21 -5.97 -19.44
C ILE A 277 2.80 -7.41 -19.77
N ARG A 278 3.70 -8.37 -19.53
CA ARG A 278 3.36 -9.80 -19.49
C ARG A 278 3.36 -10.31 -18.07
N PHE A 279 2.16 -10.43 -17.49
CA PHE A 279 1.95 -11.25 -16.30
C PHE A 279 2.14 -12.74 -16.68
N PRO A 280 2.65 -13.60 -15.77
CA PRO A 280 2.41 -15.03 -15.90
C PRO A 280 0.88 -15.26 -15.91
N PRO A 281 0.36 -16.20 -16.70
CA PRO A 281 -1.08 -16.37 -16.87
C PRO A 281 -1.76 -16.63 -15.53
N TYR A 282 -2.94 -16.02 -15.38
CA TYR A 282 -3.83 -16.23 -14.24
C TYR A 282 -4.25 -17.71 -14.23
N VAL A 283 -3.59 -18.51 -13.40
CA VAL A 283 -4.07 -19.85 -13.07
C VAL A 283 -5.27 -19.64 -12.16
N ALA A 284 -6.46 -19.83 -12.69
CA ALA A 284 -7.66 -19.94 -11.86
C ALA A 284 -7.44 -21.10 -10.89
N ALA A 285 -7.82 -20.92 -9.64
CA ALA A 285 -7.79 -22.02 -8.67
C ALA A 285 -8.87 -23.03 -9.03
N ASP A 286 -8.46 -24.28 -9.24
CA ASP A 286 -9.31 -25.47 -9.08
C ASP A 286 -9.43 -25.82 -7.58
#